data_AF-A0A0A9X4L9-F1
#
_entry.id   AF-A0A0A9X4L9-F1
#
_cell.length_a   1.000
_cell.length_b   1.000
_cell.length_c   1.000
_cell.angle_alpha   90.00
_cell.angle_beta   90.00
_cell.angle_gamma   90.00
#
_symmetry.space_group_name_H-M   'P 1'
#
loop_
_entity.id
_entity.type
_entity.pdbx_description
1 polymer ?
#
loop_
_entity_poly.entity_id
_entity_poly.type
_entity_poly.pdbx_seq_one_letter_code
_entity_poly.pdbx_strand_id
1 'polypeptide(L)'
;SCVNAQCVAPGECECLPGFGTKISDHVCEPVCNPECMNADCVMDNQCTCWTGFKRDEDQSHKCSPHCSHECVDGYCAKPETCACNASYSLSSNGTLCEPICTFPCVNGRCVAPEVCECLPGFRKKK
;
A
#
# COMPACT_ATOMS: atom_id res chain seq x y z
N SER A 1 -21.46 -19.17 -24.94
CA SER A 1 -22.19 -18.31 -23.99
C SER A 1 -21.41 -17.01 -23.84
N CYS A 2 -22.06 -15.86 -23.95
CA CYS A 2 -21.42 -14.55 -23.75
C CYS A 2 -21.32 -14.23 -22.24
N VAL A 3 -20.18 -13.71 -21.80
CA VAL A 3 -19.93 -13.27 -20.41
C VAL A 3 -19.61 -11.78 -20.43
N ASN A 4 -20.35 -10.98 -19.64
CA ASN A 4 -20.31 -9.51 -19.64
C ASN A 4 -20.53 -8.88 -21.03
N ALA A 5 -21.28 -9.58 -21.87
CA ALA A 5 -21.57 -9.21 -23.24
C ALA A 5 -22.97 -9.70 -23.63
N GLN A 6 -23.62 -8.98 -24.54
CA GLN A 6 -24.89 -9.36 -25.14
C GLN A 6 -24.65 -10.13 -26.45
N CYS A 7 -25.50 -11.12 -26.73
CA CYS A 7 -25.45 -11.85 -27.99
C CYS A 7 -26.12 -11.01 -29.09
N VAL A 8 -25.38 -10.69 -30.16
CA VAL A 8 -25.89 -9.89 -31.29
C VAL A 8 -26.13 -10.74 -32.54
N ALA A 9 -25.43 -11.86 -32.69
CA ALA A 9 -25.63 -12.85 -33.76
C ALA A 9 -25.15 -14.25 -33.30
N PRO A 10 -25.44 -15.33 -34.04
CA PRO A 10 -24.94 -16.66 -33.72
C PRO A 10 -23.40 -16.68 -33.65
N GLY A 11 -22.85 -16.81 -32.45
CA GLY A 11 -21.41 -16.79 -32.22
C GLY A 11 -20.79 -15.40 -32.07
N GLU A 12 -21.57 -14.31 -32.13
CA GLU A 12 -21.06 -12.95 -31.98
C GLU A 12 -21.59 -12.30 -30.69
N CYS A 13 -20.66 -11.82 -29.84
CA CYS A 13 -20.96 -11.11 -28.60
C CYS A 13 -20.46 -9.67 -28.68
N GLU A 14 -21.27 -8.74 -28.19
CA GLU A 14 -20.95 -7.32 -28.02
C GLU A 14 -20.88 -6.98 -26.53
N CYS A 15 -19.80 -6.32 -26.09
CA CYS A 15 -19.59 -6.03 -24.67
C CYS A 15 -20.66 -5.08 -24.12
N LEU A 16 -21.06 -5.30 -22.86
CA LEU A 16 -21.98 -4.38 -22.17
C LEU A 16 -21.29 -3.04 -21.84
N PRO A 17 -22.04 -1.94 -21.66
CA PRO A 17 -21.46 -0.67 -21.21
C PRO A 17 -20.61 -0.84 -19.94
N GLY A 18 -19.42 -0.26 -19.91
CA GLY A 18 -18.44 -0.46 -18.84
C GLY A 18 -17.54 -1.69 -19.01
N PHE A 19 -17.80 -2.51 -20.03
CA PHE A 19 -16.97 -3.64 -20.44
C PHE A 19 -16.55 -3.41 -21.89
N GLY A 20 -15.27 -3.56 -22.18
CA GLY A 20 -14.72 -3.15 -23.49
C GLY A 20 -13.44 -3.87 -23.85
N THR A 21 -12.75 -4.43 -22.87
CA THR A 21 -11.56 -5.25 -23.09
C THR A 21 -12.02 -6.67 -23.41
N LYS A 22 -11.94 -7.07 -24.69
CA LYS A 22 -12.25 -8.46 -25.08
C LYS A 22 -11.08 -9.36 -24.72
N ILE A 23 -11.27 -10.29 -23.78
CA ILE A 23 -10.32 -11.39 -23.54
C ILE A 23 -10.47 -12.45 -24.64
N SER A 24 -11.71 -12.69 -25.08
CA SER A 24 -12.06 -13.59 -26.16
C SER A 24 -13.31 -13.10 -26.88
N ASP A 25 -13.69 -13.75 -27.97
CA ASP A 25 -14.90 -13.42 -28.76
C ASP A 25 -16.21 -13.52 -27.94
N HIS A 26 -16.17 -14.09 -26.74
CA HIS A 26 -17.32 -14.29 -25.87
C HIS A 26 -17.18 -13.71 -24.47
N VAL A 27 -16.03 -13.13 -24.10
CA VAL A 27 -15.76 -12.66 -22.73
C VAL A 27 -15.21 -11.25 -22.77
N CYS A 28 -15.90 -10.33 -22.10
CA CYS A 28 -15.46 -8.95 -21.91
C CYS A 28 -15.06 -8.68 -20.45
N GLU A 29 -13.98 -7.94 -20.29
CA GLU A 29 -13.52 -7.41 -19.01
C GLU A 29 -14.00 -5.97 -18.81
N PRO A 30 -14.21 -5.59 -17.54
CA PRO A 30 -14.56 -4.22 -17.19
C PRO A 30 -13.42 -3.27 -17.53
N VAL A 31 -13.77 -2.03 -17.84
CA VAL A 31 -12.81 -0.98 -18.17
C VAL A 31 -12.76 0.00 -17.01
N CYS A 32 -11.56 0.24 -16.49
CA CYS A 32 -11.29 1.27 -15.51
C CYS A 32 -10.22 2.21 -16.06
N ASN A 33 -10.53 3.50 -16.11
CA ASN A 33 -9.59 4.55 -16.50
C ASN A 33 -9.68 5.71 -15.51
N PRO A 34 -8.63 5.97 -14.71
CA PRO A 34 -7.31 5.30 -14.70
C PRO A 34 -7.35 3.83 -14.26
N GLU A 35 -6.32 3.06 -14.63
CA GLU A 35 -6.17 1.67 -14.22
C GLU A 35 -6.16 1.54 -12.69
N CYS A 36 -6.82 0.48 -12.18
CA CYS A 36 -6.85 0.18 -10.76
C CYS A 36 -5.45 -0.25 -10.26
N MET A 37 -4.96 0.33 -9.18
CA MET A 37 -3.68 -0.03 -8.55
C MET A 37 -3.91 -0.76 -7.22
N ASN A 38 -3.34 -1.96 -7.09
CA ASN A 38 -3.57 -2.89 -5.97
C ASN A 38 -5.06 -3.22 -5.75
N ALA A 39 -5.80 -3.32 -6.85
CA ALA A 39 -7.23 -3.51 -6.87
C ALA A 39 -7.68 -4.16 -8.17
N ASP A 40 -8.80 -4.87 -8.11
CA ASP A 40 -9.46 -5.44 -9.28
C ASP A 40 -10.49 -4.45 -9.82
N CYS A 41 -10.48 -4.22 -11.13
CA CYS A 41 -11.56 -3.52 -11.81
C CYS A 41 -12.77 -4.45 -11.87
N VAL A 42 -13.87 -4.07 -11.23
CA VAL A 42 -15.08 -4.92 -11.15
C VAL A 42 -16.22 -4.40 -12.02
N MET A 43 -16.21 -3.11 -12.34
CA MET A 43 -17.21 -2.43 -13.16
C MET A 43 -16.63 -1.10 -13.66
N ASP A 44 -17.32 -0.39 -14.56
CA ASP A 44 -16.93 0.92 -15.10
C ASP A 44 -16.37 1.85 -14.03
N ASN A 45 -15.05 2.06 -14.07
CA ASN A 45 -14.30 2.90 -13.12
C ASN A 45 -14.51 2.54 -11.63
N GLN A 46 -14.89 1.30 -11.34
CA GLN A 46 -15.09 0.80 -9.98
C GLN A 46 -14.01 -0.23 -9.64
N CYS A 47 -13.09 0.19 -8.77
CA CYS A 47 -12.01 -0.65 -8.25
C CYS A 47 -12.37 -1.23 -6.87
N THR A 48 -12.13 -2.53 -6.71
CA THR A 48 -12.21 -3.25 -5.43
C THR A 48 -10.80 -3.59 -4.95
N CYS A 49 -10.38 -3.02 -3.82
CA CYS A 49 -9.04 -3.24 -3.28
C CYS A 49 -8.79 -4.72 -2.96
N TRP A 50 -7.55 -5.17 -3.19
CA TRP A 50 -7.14 -6.49 -2.74
C TRP A 50 -7.15 -6.61 -1.22
N THR A 51 -7.20 -7.84 -0.72
CA THR A 51 -7.18 -8.12 0.72
C THR A 51 -5.98 -7.46 1.41
N GLY A 52 -6.24 -6.72 2.49
CA GLY A 52 -5.21 -6.00 3.24
C GLY A 52 -4.83 -4.63 2.66
N PHE A 53 -5.46 -4.20 1.58
CA PHE A 53 -5.35 -2.85 1.04
C PHE A 53 -6.63 -2.06 1.32
N LYS A 54 -6.51 -0.74 1.41
CA LYS A 54 -7.64 0.20 1.55
C LYS A 54 -7.57 1.26 0.48
N ARG A 55 -8.74 1.74 0.06
CA ARG A 55 -8.86 2.79 -0.95
C ARG A 55 -8.19 4.06 -0.43
N ASP A 56 -7.39 4.67 -1.28
CA ASP A 56 -6.75 5.94 -1.00
C ASP A 56 -7.83 7.06 -0.95
N GLU A 57 -7.70 8.03 -0.04
CA GLU A 57 -8.70 9.09 0.12
C GLU A 57 -8.74 10.04 -1.08
N ASP A 58 -7.58 10.28 -1.69
CA ASP A 58 -7.43 11.23 -2.81
C ASP A 58 -7.62 10.55 -4.18
N GLN A 59 -7.41 9.24 -4.25
CA GLN A 59 -7.37 8.49 -5.52
C GLN A 59 -8.20 7.20 -5.43
N SER A 60 -9.45 7.27 -5.88
CA SER A 60 -10.41 6.15 -5.80
C SER A 60 -9.98 4.87 -6.55
N HIS A 61 -9.10 5.02 -7.55
CA HIS A 61 -8.53 3.93 -8.36
C HIS A 61 -7.29 3.29 -7.71
N LYS A 62 -6.75 3.89 -6.65
CA LYS A 62 -5.56 3.42 -5.96
C LYS A 62 -5.95 2.84 -4.60
N CYS A 63 -5.39 1.69 -4.30
CA CYS A 63 -5.45 1.11 -2.97
C CYS A 63 -4.06 1.05 -2.35
N SER A 64 -3.96 1.57 -1.14
CA SER A 64 -2.73 1.62 -0.35
C SER A 64 -2.74 0.50 0.69
N PRO A 65 -1.60 -0.12 0.99
CA PRO A 65 -1.51 -1.18 1.99
C PRO A 65 -1.99 -0.68 3.36
N HIS A 66 -2.69 -1.54 4.08
CA HIS A 66 -3.21 -1.22 5.40
C HIS A 66 -2.56 -2.09 6.47
N CYS A 67 -2.24 -1.46 7.60
CA CYS A 67 -1.72 -2.11 8.79
C CYS A 67 -2.75 -1.92 9.90
N SER A 68 -3.11 -2.98 10.61
CA SER A 68 -4.07 -2.92 11.72
C SER A 68 -3.50 -2.17 12.92
N HIS A 69 -2.18 -2.09 13.00
CA HIS A 69 -1.44 -1.26 13.94
C HIS A 69 -0.77 -0.09 13.22
N GLU A 70 -0.64 1.03 13.94
CA GLU A 70 0.09 2.19 13.44
C GLU A 70 1.60 1.90 13.38
N CYS A 71 2.22 2.25 12.25
CA CYS A 71 3.68 2.20 12.07
C CYS A 71 4.29 3.50 12.58
N VAL A 72 4.77 3.52 13.83
CA VAL A 72 5.33 4.72 14.47
C VAL A 72 6.66 5.10 13.82
N ASP A 73 6.78 6.34 13.37
CA ASP A 73 7.95 6.87 12.62
C ASP A 73 8.27 6.07 11.33
N GLY A 74 7.27 5.38 10.79
CA GLY A 74 7.37 4.56 9.59
C GLY A 74 6.12 4.67 8.73
N TYR A 75 5.96 3.69 7.83
CA TYR A 75 4.80 3.58 6.96
C TYR A 75 4.45 2.11 6.71
N CYS A 76 3.20 1.84 6.34
CA CYS A 76 2.79 0.51 5.94
C CYS A 76 3.30 0.24 4.51
N ALA A 77 4.27 -0.65 4.36
CA ALA A 77 4.84 -0.96 3.03
C ALA A 77 4.10 -2.10 2.33
N LYS A 78 3.53 -3.01 3.12
CA LYS A 78 2.69 -4.12 2.69
C LYS A 78 1.60 -4.34 3.74
N PRO A 79 0.51 -5.05 3.43
CA PRO A 79 -0.49 -5.39 4.44
C PRO A 79 0.14 -5.95 5.71
N GLU A 80 -0.19 -5.36 6.86
CA GLU A 80 0.33 -5.73 8.18
C GLU A 80 1.86 -5.71 8.32
N THR A 81 2.59 -5.02 7.43
CA THR A 81 4.06 -4.94 7.46
C THR A 81 4.52 -3.49 7.43
N CYS A 82 5.10 -3.04 8.56
CA CYS A 82 5.72 -1.73 8.67
C CYS A 82 7.11 -1.70 8.02
N ALA A 83 7.42 -0.59 7.36
CA ALA A 83 8.76 -0.24 6.93
C ALA A 83 9.13 1.13 7.49
N CYS A 84 10.44 1.34 7.66
CA CYS A 84 10.97 2.55 8.24
C CYS A 84 11.52 3.49 7.16
N ASN A 85 11.49 4.79 7.46
CA ASN A 85 12.15 5.79 6.65
C ASN A 85 13.67 5.61 6.67
N ALA A 86 14.37 6.26 5.75
CA ALA A 86 15.83 6.25 5.74
C ALA A 86 16.39 6.73 7.09
N SER A 87 17.45 6.06 7.55
CA SER A 87 18.08 6.27 8.87
C SER A 87 17.25 5.86 10.09
N TYR A 88 16.21 5.04 9.89
CA TYR A 88 15.46 4.36 10.95
C TYR A 88 15.49 2.84 10.74
N SER A 89 15.44 2.08 11.83
CA SER A 89 15.40 0.62 11.83
C SER A 89 14.17 0.10 12.56
N LEU A 90 13.56 -0.96 12.03
CA LEU A 90 12.39 -1.57 12.64
C LEU A 90 12.77 -2.23 13.97
N SER A 91 12.07 -1.85 15.03
CA SER A 91 12.25 -2.40 16.37
C SER A 91 11.74 -3.84 16.46
N SER A 92 12.05 -4.51 17.57
CA SER A 92 11.67 -5.91 17.81
C SER A 92 10.16 -6.16 17.88
N ASN A 93 9.38 -5.12 18.15
CA ASN A 93 7.91 -5.19 18.14
C ASN A 93 7.30 -5.15 16.74
N GLY A 94 8.10 -4.87 15.69
CA GLY A 94 7.65 -4.86 14.30
C GLY A 94 6.79 -3.67 13.88
N THR A 95 6.55 -2.68 14.76
CA THR A 95 5.68 -1.52 14.48
C THR A 95 6.34 -0.17 14.75
N LEU A 96 7.40 -0.14 15.57
CA LEU A 96 8.13 1.06 15.89
C LEU A 96 9.41 1.14 15.05
N CYS A 97 9.62 2.28 14.39
CA CYS A 97 10.87 2.61 13.73
C CYS A 97 11.75 3.44 14.67
N GLU A 98 12.87 2.87 15.10
CA GLU A 98 13.83 3.54 15.97
C GLU A 98 14.93 4.23 15.13
N PRO A 99 15.38 5.44 15.51
CA PRO A 99 16.44 6.12 14.77
C PRO A 99 17.75 5.36 14.85
N ILE A 100 18.50 5.38 13.75
CA ILE A 100 19.82 4.77 13.66
C ILE A 100 20.89 5.79 14.08
N CYS A 101 21.77 5.37 14.99
CA CYS A 101 22.98 6.09 15.34
C CYS A 101 24.18 5.21 14.95
N THR A 102 25.05 5.69 14.06
CA THR A 102 26.23 4.96 13.58
C THR A 102 27.17 4.61 14.73
N PHE A 103 27.29 5.51 15.70
CA PHE A 103 27.99 5.25 16.95
C PHE A 103 27.01 5.00 18.09
N PRO A 104 27.22 3.96 18.91
CA PRO A 104 26.33 3.68 20.02
C PRO A 104 26.33 4.83 21.04
N CYS A 105 25.13 5.26 21.46
CA CYS A 105 24.95 6.28 22.48
C CYS A 105 25.30 5.73 23.87
N VAL A 106 26.57 5.68 24.23
CA VAL A 106 27.02 5.23 25.55
C VAL A 106 26.44 6.14 26.65
N ASN A 107 25.68 5.55 27.59
CA ASN A 107 24.92 6.27 28.62
C ASN A 107 23.94 7.32 28.06
N GLY A 108 23.40 7.05 26.88
CA GLY A 108 22.38 7.86 26.21
C GLY A 108 21.38 7.00 25.46
N ARG A 109 20.43 7.66 24.80
CA ARG A 109 19.51 7.03 23.84
C ARG A 109 19.60 7.76 22.50
N CYS A 110 19.42 7.04 21.40
CA CYS A 110 19.31 7.64 20.08
C CYS A 110 17.89 8.23 19.97
N VAL A 111 17.77 9.55 19.81
CA VAL A 111 16.47 10.25 19.76
C VAL A 111 16.12 10.77 18.36
N ALA A 112 17.13 10.88 17.50
CA ALA A 112 17.01 11.16 16.09
C ALA A 112 18.26 10.59 15.38
N PRO A 113 18.26 10.47 14.04
CA PRO A 113 19.42 9.96 13.31
C PRO A 113 20.71 10.68 13.71
N GLU A 114 21.71 9.91 14.16
CA GLU A 114 23.00 10.42 14.65
C GLU A 114 22.94 11.37 15.88
N VAL A 115 21.78 11.50 16.54
CA VAL A 115 21.59 12.37 17.72
C VAL A 115 21.38 11.53 18.97
N CYS A 116 22.38 11.57 19.85
CA CYS A 116 22.31 10.98 21.19
C CYS A 116 21.85 12.01 22.24
N GLU A 117 20.83 11.63 23.01
CA GLU A 117 20.43 12.31 24.24
C GLU A 117 21.02 11.57 25.45
N CYS A 118 21.69 12.28 26.36
CA CYS A 118 22.24 11.68 27.57
C CYS A 118 21.12 11.21 28.50
N LEU A 119 21.31 10.06 29.14
CA LEU A 119 20.41 9.61 30.20
C LEU A 119 20.49 10.60 31.40
N PRO A 120 19.43 10.67 32.23
CA PRO A 120 19.46 11.50 33.44
C PRO A 120 20.71 11.24 34.29
N GLY A 121 21.41 12.32 34.67
CA GLY A 121 22.66 12.24 35.45
C GLY A 121 23.94 12.14 34.61
N PHE A 122 23.84 11.91 33.30
CA PHE A 122 24.99 11.92 32.38
C PHE A 122 25.09 13.24 31.62
N ARG A 123 26.29 13.59 31.19
CA ARG A 123 26.57 14.81 30.41
C ARG A 123 27.63 14.52 29.35
N LYS A 124 27.53 15.21 28.22
CA LYS A 124 28.59 15.21 27.20
C LYS A 124 29.88 15.72 27.85
N LYS A 125 30.97 14.96 27.72
CA LYS A 125 32.31 15.49 28.05
C LYS A 125 32.62 16.59 27.05
N LYS A 126 33.00 17.76 27.58
CA LYS A 126 33.58 18.86 26.80
C LYS A 126 34.99 18.52 26.37
#